data_AF-A0A9N9R454-F1
#
_entry.id   AF-A0A9N9R454-F1
#
_cell.length_a   1.000
_cell.length_b   1.000
_cell.length_c   1.000
_cell.angle_alpha   90.00
_cell.angle_beta   90.00
_cell.angle_gamma   90.00
#
_symmetry.space_group_name_H-M   'P 1'
#
loop_
_entity.id
_entity.type
_entity.pdbx_description
1 polymer ?
#
loop_
_entity_poly.entity_id
_entity_poly.type
_entity_poly.pdbx_seq_one_letter_code
_entity_poly.pdbx_strand_id
1 'polypeptide(L)'
;MLLQASRAADVIALIDGMKCKVRSILALWDPNAVEESLSYIGWPKNNCNQETDSQTMATIVRLTEQLGVFETMSSDCDTFDASSSSSSKETSPTVDLPTLTSSVPNMCPGDCGKNTKTNDNTGLHFHHDYFKSEREERSWHSFRSVRARPRLNETQSLSFESNKTRHGSLRYDNKCSASLEQVSYKCLMDNLTASDKRKNSVPRRESLTLSSIGHLDPAVRETNRAYLKTVGANIEETLAALVAVLTSYVEECRAITDDDLEVIKRHTDSVRRAADEASRWLRVSHAALRLRFEAPHFAREQAALQTRRDTCFSQALATVTTGLLCWLCSTPGDVIVKLLGSGLGPLCAFEGLLSLYSTEKAMWGDMVVAVEDLQTVVFALTKVGHSNSAIPQVTGTRGSLTVNIPISDSLYTKFASKEHLKFTITAVFFNVGINEKASLAEALGETTPQYHSNSDNLDRINKYCQKYGKVFPADHLAASRASSRTKPLQEVMENLRIAVHKKVPKNVEVLHLAALATRLMNGIRFTSCKSAKDRTGMSVTLEQCSILASEYHLAEHEMQKALNIMRSEGCRRENTLKNIGVRKYAFTKKQVASLPEDYRPPPGTYGSSHT
;
A
#
# COMPACT_ATOMS: atom_id res chain seq x y z
N MET A 1 -4.97 -25.75 13.19
CA MET A 1 -4.04 -26.89 13.03
C MET A 1 -4.21 -27.88 14.18
N LEU A 2 -4.00 -27.52 15.46
CA LEU A 2 -4.30 -28.41 16.60
C LEU A 2 -5.77 -28.92 16.61
N LEU A 3 -6.74 -28.06 16.30
CA LEU A 3 -8.16 -28.41 16.14
C LEU A 3 -8.47 -29.37 14.97
N GLN A 4 -7.52 -29.62 14.07
CA GLN A 4 -7.68 -30.50 12.90
C GLN A 4 -6.84 -31.78 13.02
N ALA A 5 -5.96 -31.87 14.02
CA ALA A 5 -5.09 -33.02 14.25
C ALA A 5 -5.89 -34.10 14.98
N SER A 6 -6.45 -35.05 14.22
CA SER A 6 -7.18 -36.21 14.77
C SER A 6 -6.27 -37.42 15.03
N ARG A 7 -4.98 -37.31 14.70
CA ARG A 7 -3.98 -38.38 14.82
C ARG A 7 -2.76 -37.89 15.59
N ALA A 8 -2.21 -38.73 16.46
CA ALA A 8 -0.99 -38.47 17.23
C ALA A 8 0.20 -37.98 16.35
N ALA A 9 0.31 -38.51 15.12
CA ALA A 9 1.32 -38.12 14.15
C ALA A 9 1.25 -36.62 13.76
N ASP A 10 0.05 -36.04 13.67
CA ASP A 10 -0.14 -34.63 13.30
C ASP A 10 0.27 -33.70 14.46
N VAL A 11 0.06 -34.13 15.70
CA VAL A 11 0.49 -33.40 16.91
C VAL A 11 2.00 -33.41 17.03
N ILE A 12 2.65 -34.56 16.77
CA ILE A 12 4.11 -34.69 16.76
C ILE A 12 4.74 -33.77 15.69
N ALA A 13 4.20 -33.78 14.47
CA ALA A 13 4.68 -32.90 13.40
C ALA A 13 4.55 -31.41 13.76
N LEU A 14 3.50 -31.04 14.51
CA LEU A 14 3.28 -29.68 14.98
C LEU A 14 4.28 -29.30 16.09
N ILE A 15 4.53 -30.20 17.06
CA ILE A 15 5.56 -30.05 18.09
C ILE A 15 6.93 -29.82 17.44
N ASP A 16 7.29 -30.64 16.45
CA ASP A 16 8.58 -30.52 15.75
C ASP A 16 8.67 -29.21 14.97
N GLY A 17 7.59 -28.78 14.32
CA GLY A 17 7.50 -27.48 13.67
C GLY A 17 7.72 -26.31 14.64
N MET A 18 7.15 -26.38 15.85
CA MET A 18 7.34 -25.37 16.90
C MET A 18 8.77 -25.37 17.44
N LYS A 19 9.33 -26.54 17.76
CA LYS A 19 10.73 -26.70 18.20
C LYS A 19 11.71 -26.15 17.16
N CYS A 20 11.49 -26.40 15.87
CA CYS A 20 12.32 -25.88 14.79
C CYS A 20 12.28 -24.35 14.69
N LYS A 21 11.10 -23.74 14.84
CA LYS A 21 10.95 -22.27 14.83
C LYS A 21 11.64 -21.62 16.03
N VAL A 22 11.42 -22.16 17.23
CA VAL A 22 12.07 -21.63 18.44
C VAL A 22 13.59 -21.79 18.37
N ARG A 23 14.11 -22.94 17.93
CA ARG A 23 15.55 -23.11 17.66
C ARG A 23 16.10 -22.08 16.67
N SER A 24 15.32 -21.73 15.65
CA SER A 24 15.73 -20.70 14.68
C SER A 24 15.77 -19.30 15.30
N ILE A 25 14.84 -18.98 16.19
CA ILE A 25 14.84 -17.70 16.94
C ILE A 25 16.04 -17.65 17.88
N LEU A 26 16.28 -18.71 18.66
CA LEU A 26 17.38 -18.78 19.61
C LEU A 26 18.75 -18.78 18.93
N ALA A 27 18.86 -19.35 17.72
CA ALA A 27 20.08 -19.27 16.92
C ALA A 27 20.44 -17.83 16.48
N LEU A 28 19.45 -16.93 16.44
CA LEU A 28 19.65 -15.50 16.15
C LEU A 28 19.76 -14.66 17.44
N TRP A 29 19.48 -15.25 18.60
CA TRP A 29 19.50 -14.58 19.90
C TRP A 29 20.89 -14.72 20.54
N ASP A 30 21.70 -13.67 20.41
CA ASP A 30 22.93 -13.51 21.19
C ASP A 30 22.75 -12.37 22.21
N PRO A 31 22.56 -12.68 23.51
CA PRO A 31 22.44 -11.68 24.56
C PRO A 31 23.60 -10.69 24.61
N ASN A 32 24.82 -11.11 24.22
CA ASN A 32 25.99 -10.24 24.24
C ASN A 32 25.95 -9.23 23.10
N ALA A 33 25.63 -9.67 21.89
CA ALA A 33 25.48 -8.78 20.74
C ALA A 33 24.33 -7.78 20.94
N VAL A 34 23.21 -8.24 21.54
CA VAL A 34 22.07 -7.37 21.88
C VAL A 34 22.47 -6.32 22.93
N GLU A 35 23.14 -6.71 24.01
CA GLU A 35 23.61 -5.78 25.03
C GLU A 35 24.62 -4.78 24.47
N GLU A 36 25.59 -5.23 23.67
CA GLU A 36 26.59 -4.35 23.06
C GLU A 36 25.93 -3.30 22.17
N SER A 37 24.99 -3.72 21.33
CA SER A 37 24.25 -2.83 20.43
C SER A 37 23.49 -1.75 21.19
N LEU A 38 22.85 -2.14 22.29
CA LEU A 38 22.01 -1.23 23.08
C LEU A 38 22.80 -0.36 24.06
N SER A 39 24.00 -0.80 24.44
CA SER A 39 24.91 0.00 25.27
C SER A 39 25.29 1.32 24.58
N TYR A 40 25.31 1.33 23.24
CA TYR A 40 25.64 2.50 22.43
C TYR A 40 24.60 3.62 22.51
N ILE A 41 23.32 3.26 22.59
CA ILE A 41 22.18 4.20 22.65
C ILE A 41 21.79 4.53 24.09
N GLY A 42 22.55 4.04 25.07
CA GLY A 42 22.31 4.28 26.49
C GLY A 42 21.08 3.55 27.00
N TRP A 43 21.20 2.25 27.24
CA TRP A 43 20.20 1.47 27.97
C TRP A 43 19.91 2.08 29.38
N PRO A 44 18.67 2.05 29.91
CA PRO A 44 18.34 2.64 31.22
C PRO A 44 19.22 2.13 32.37
N LYS A 45 19.71 3.05 33.22
CA LYS A 45 20.38 2.70 34.49
C LYS A 45 19.30 2.34 35.51
N ASN A 46 19.10 1.05 35.78
CA ASN A 46 18.32 0.47 36.88
C ASN A 46 16.79 0.66 36.91
N ASN A 47 16.04 -0.43 36.84
CA ASN A 47 15.48 -1.14 38.01
C ASN A 47 14.68 -2.36 37.53
N CYS A 48 15.02 -3.57 37.99
CA CYS A 48 14.38 -4.86 37.67
C CYS A 48 12.89 -4.98 38.08
N ASN A 49 12.24 -3.89 38.49
CA ASN A 49 10.89 -3.86 39.06
C ASN A 49 9.89 -3.01 38.24
N GLN A 50 10.27 -2.48 37.07
CA GLN A 50 9.33 -1.82 36.15
C GLN A 50 8.89 -2.77 35.03
N GLU A 51 7.63 -2.68 34.63
CA GLU A 51 7.05 -3.47 33.53
C GLU A 51 7.94 -3.38 32.27
N THR A 52 8.14 -4.52 31.61
CA THR A 52 9.01 -4.71 30.43
C THR A 52 8.68 -3.74 29.27
N ASP A 53 7.41 -3.35 29.13
CA ASP A 53 6.96 -2.36 28.16
C ASP A 53 7.50 -0.94 28.47
N SER A 54 7.62 -0.57 29.75
CA SER A 54 8.13 0.74 30.16
C SER A 54 9.61 0.94 29.84
N GLN A 55 10.43 -0.10 30.06
CA GLN A 55 11.87 -0.07 29.76
C GLN A 55 12.15 -0.05 28.25
N THR A 56 11.37 -0.81 27.47
CA THR A 56 11.45 -0.76 26.00
C THR A 56 11.08 0.64 25.51
N MET A 57 9.98 1.20 26.01
CA MET A 57 9.53 2.55 25.62
C MET A 57 10.55 3.62 26.00
N ALA A 58 11.18 3.56 27.17
CA ALA A 58 12.26 4.48 27.54
C ALA A 58 13.46 4.40 26.58
N THR A 59 13.80 3.20 26.13
CA THR A 59 14.88 2.98 25.14
C THR A 59 14.49 3.51 23.75
N ILE A 60 13.24 3.30 23.35
CA ILE A 60 12.68 3.86 22.10
C ILE A 60 12.66 5.39 22.16
N VAL A 61 12.24 5.98 23.28
CA VAL A 61 12.24 7.43 23.48
C VAL A 61 13.67 7.99 23.38
N ARG A 62 14.68 7.33 23.98
CA ARG A 62 16.09 7.73 23.80
C ARG A 62 16.57 7.62 22.35
N LEU A 63 16.18 6.56 21.64
CA LEU A 63 16.43 6.44 20.19
C LEU A 63 15.80 7.60 19.42
N THR A 64 14.56 7.97 19.76
CA THR A 64 13.85 9.10 19.16
C THR A 64 14.47 10.45 19.52
N GLU A 65 14.91 10.65 20.77
CA GLU A 65 15.64 11.84 21.21
C GLU A 65 16.98 11.99 20.47
N GLN A 66 17.75 10.90 20.33
CA GLN A 66 18.99 10.89 19.56
C GLN A 66 18.75 11.19 18.07
N LEU A 67 17.61 10.78 17.52
CA LEU A 67 17.18 11.17 16.17
C LEU A 67 16.77 12.64 16.11
N GLY A 68 16.08 13.17 17.14
CA GLY A 68 15.64 14.57 17.25
C GLY A 68 16.78 15.60 17.41
N VAL A 69 17.95 15.17 17.89
CA VAL A 69 19.18 16.00 17.86
C VAL A 69 19.56 16.38 16.43
N PHE A 70 19.23 15.53 15.44
CA PHE A 70 19.46 15.86 14.03
C PHE A 70 18.37 16.76 13.43
N GLU A 71 17.18 16.82 14.03
CA GLU A 71 16.09 17.72 13.61
C GLU A 71 16.26 19.14 14.17
N THR A 72 16.71 19.27 15.43
CA THR A 72 16.91 20.57 16.09
C THR A 72 18.03 21.41 15.46
N MET A 73 19.04 20.79 14.85
CA MET A 73 20.05 21.50 14.05
C MET A 73 19.54 21.94 12.66
N SER A 74 18.33 21.54 12.24
CA SER A 74 17.66 21.99 11.00
C SER A 74 16.83 23.25 11.20
N SER A 75 16.43 23.56 12.44
CA SER A 75 15.63 24.76 12.75
C SER A 75 16.35 26.06 12.35
N ASP A 76 17.68 26.04 12.28
CA ASP A 76 18.46 27.21 11.85
C ASP A 76 18.61 27.32 10.32
N CYS A 77 18.14 26.33 9.56
CA CYS A 77 18.25 26.30 8.09
C CYS A 77 16.92 26.33 7.32
N ASP A 78 15.79 26.03 7.96
CA ASP A 78 14.50 25.85 7.28
C ASP A 78 13.49 26.97 7.57
N THR A 79 13.80 28.20 7.13
CA THR A 79 12.74 29.14 6.73
C THR A 79 12.38 28.87 5.28
N PHE A 80 11.77 27.72 5.00
CA PHE A 80 11.20 27.42 3.69
C PHE A 80 9.80 28.01 3.62
N ASP A 81 9.72 29.24 3.10
CA ASP A 81 8.50 29.76 2.50
C ASP A 81 8.03 28.77 1.43
N ALA A 82 6.96 28.04 1.74
CA ALA A 82 6.11 27.41 0.76
C ALA A 82 5.42 28.53 -0.05
N SER A 83 6.20 29.20 -0.90
CA SER A 83 5.73 30.16 -1.88
C SER A 83 4.91 29.43 -2.92
N SER A 84 3.63 29.29 -2.59
CA SER A 84 2.53 29.14 -3.52
C SER A 84 2.58 30.31 -4.49
N SER A 85 3.17 30.13 -5.67
CA SER A 85 3.02 31.10 -6.76
C SER A 85 1.64 30.92 -7.41
N SER A 86 0.61 31.42 -6.73
CA SER A 86 -0.55 32.05 -7.35
C SER A 86 -1.20 32.96 -6.31
N SER A 87 -0.78 34.22 -6.34
CA SER A 87 -1.34 35.38 -5.67
C SER A 87 -2.87 35.35 -5.57
N SER A 88 -3.39 35.48 -4.35
CA SER A 88 -4.55 36.31 -4.00
C SER A 88 -4.52 36.57 -2.50
N LYS A 89 -4.36 37.85 -2.14
CA LYS A 89 -4.31 38.36 -0.78
C LYS A 89 -5.63 38.16 -0.04
N GLU A 90 -5.51 37.99 1.27
CA GLU A 90 -6.42 38.36 2.37
C GLU A 90 -7.93 38.38 2.09
N THR A 91 -8.65 37.44 2.71
CA THR A 91 -9.85 37.71 3.53
C THR A 91 -10.16 36.48 4.37
N SER A 92 -10.09 36.60 5.70
CA SER A 92 -10.80 35.71 6.61
C SER A 92 -12.31 35.92 6.43
N PRO A 93 -13.13 34.88 6.63
CA PRO A 93 -14.11 35.04 7.69
C PRO A 93 -14.31 33.77 8.53
N THR A 94 -14.39 34.02 9.83
CA THR A 94 -15.11 33.23 10.82
C THR A 94 -16.58 33.02 10.45
N VAL A 95 -17.17 31.96 11.03
CA VAL A 95 -18.60 31.77 11.39
C VAL A 95 -19.40 30.73 10.56
N ASP A 96 -19.78 29.70 11.33
CA ASP A 96 -20.97 28.83 11.36
C ASP A 96 -21.33 27.82 10.27
N LEU A 97 -21.50 26.59 10.78
CA LEU A 97 -22.00 25.38 10.15
C LEU A 97 -23.54 25.44 10.04
N PRO A 98 -24.16 25.24 8.87
CA PRO A 98 -25.56 24.90 8.79
C PRO A 98 -25.73 23.37 8.72
N THR A 99 -26.40 22.83 9.73
CA THR A 99 -27.08 21.54 9.73
C THR A 99 -28.09 21.43 8.59
N LEU A 100 -28.03 20.34 7.82
CA LEU A 100 -29.13 19.91 6.95
C LEU A 100 -29.74 18.62 7.50
N THR A 101 -31.05 18.74 7.70
CA THR A 101 -32.03 17.81 8.24
C THR A 101 -32.62 16.90 7.16
N SER A 102 -32.92 15.65 7.50
CA SER A 102 -34.08 14.88 7.01
C SER A 102 -34.29 13.68 7.94
N SER A 103 -35.18 13.78 8.94
CA SER A 103 -36.62 13.44 8.89
C SER A 103 -36.93 11.97 9.19
N VAL A 104 -37.23 11.66 10.46
CA VAL A 104 -38.08 10.53 10.92
C VAL A 104 -38.80 10.98 12.23
N PRO A 105 -40.10 10.67 12.46
CA PRO A 105 -40.94 11.43 13.38
C PRO A 105 -40.89 11.01 14.87
N ASN A 106 -41.30 11.99 15.68
CA ASN A 106 -41.48 12.05 17.12
C ASN A 106 -42.11 10.81 17.81
N MET A 107 -41.54 10.46 18.96
CA MET A 107 -42.28 10.10 20.19
C MET A 107 -41.61 10.80 21.39
N CYS A 108 -42.44 11.39 22.26
CA CYS A 108 -42.11 12.29 23.37
C CYS A 108 -41.35 11.65 24.55
N PRO A 109 -40.79 12.46 25.48
CA PRO A 109 -39.74 12.04 26.41
C PRO A 109 -40.27 11.56 27.77
N GLY A 110 -39.59 10.56 28.33
CA GLY A 110 -39.73 10.12 29.71
C GLY A 110 -38.41 10.29 30.45
N ASP A 111 -38.45 11.18 31.43
CA ASP A 111 -37.39 11.52 32.39
C ASP A 111 -37.06 10.35 33.32
N CYS A 112 -35.77 10.13 33.63
CA CYS A 112 -35.26 9.63 34.92
C CYS A 112 -33.75 9.28 34.88
N GLY A 113 -32.99 9.89 35.80
CA GLY A 113 -32.21 9.09 36.76
C GLY A 113 -30.70 8.89 36.53
N LYS A 114 -29.93 9.74 37.22
CA LYS A 114 -28.54 9.66 37.70
C LYS A 114 -27.79 8.29 37.76
N ASN A 115 -26.46 8.45 37.63
CA ASN A 115 -25.32 7.68 38.18
C ASN A 115 -24.77 6.49 37.40
N THR A 116 -23.54 6.63 36.88
CA THR A 116 -22.37 5.81 37.30
C THR A 116 -21.04 6.34 36.72
N LYS A 117 -20.04 6.48 37.59
CA LYS A 117 -18.61 6.58 37.26
C LYS A 117 -18.11 5.22 36.75
N THR A 118 -17.21 5.18 35.75
CA THR A 118 -15.81 4.66 35.83
C THR A 118 -15.17 4.38 34.47
N ASN A 119 -13.87 4.70 34.43
CA ASN A 119 -12.76 4.10 33.67
C ASN A 119 -12.52 4.48 32.21
N ASP A 120 -11.68 5.51 32.05
CA ASP A 120 -10.71 5.65 30.98
C ASP A 120 -9.72 4.47 31.00
N ASN A 121 -9.65 3.71 29.90
CA ASN A 121 -8.46 2.96 29.52
C ASN A 121 -8.50 2.63 28.03
N THR A 122 -8.04 3.56 27.18
CA THR A 122 -7.79 3.31 25.75
C THR A 122 -6.31 3.52 25.45
N GLY A 123 -5.51 2.56 25.89
CA GLY A 123 -4.10 2.46 25.50
C GLY A 123 -3.96 2.15 24.01
N LEU A 124 -3.22 3.00 23.30
CA LEU A 124 -2.78 2.80 21.92
C LEU A 124 -1.83 1.59 21.84
N HIS A 125 -2.31 0.49 21.26
CA HIS A 125 -1.47 -0.70 21.00
C HIS A 125 -0.83 -0.62 19.60
N PHE A 126 0.50 -0.45 19.57
CA PHE A 126 1.31 -0.50 18.35
C PHE A 126 1.71 -1.94 18.00
N HIS A 127 1.15 -2.50 16.94
CA HIS A 127 1.60 -3.79 16.39
C HIS A 127 2.63 -3.59 15.28
N HIS A 128 3.89 -3.99 15.52
CA HIS A 128 5.01 -3.92 14.57
C HIS A 128 5.54 -5.33 14.27
N ASP A 129 5.29 -5.82 13.05
CA ASP A 129 5.90 -6.99 12.42
C ASP A 129 6.37 -6.56 11.03
N TYR A 130 7.60 -6.10 10.97
CA TYR A 130 8.30 -5.78 9.74
C TYR A 130 9.30 -6.91 9.47
N PHE A 131 9.13 -7.59 8.33
CA PHE A 131 10.02 -8.58 7.71
C PHE A 131 10.07 -10.02 8.27
N LYS A 132 9.56 -10.96 7.45
CA LYS A 132 10.00 -12.36 7.44
C LYS A 132 11.22 -12.46 6.51
N SER A 133 12.35 -12.95 7.01
CA SER A 133 13.52 -13.28 6.18
C SER A 133 13.34 -14.66 5.52
N GLU A 134 13.44 -14.73 4.19
CA GLU A 134 13.77 -15.97 3.50
C GLU A 134 15.31 -16.12 3.48
N ARG A 135 15.80 -17.30 3.86
CA ARG A 135 17.22 -17.71 3.78
C ARG A 135 17.63 -17.87 2.32
N GLU A 136 18.68 -17.19 1.87
CA GLU A 136 19.53 -17.67 0.78
C GLU A 136 20.74 -18.40 1.40
N GLU A 137 20.86 -19.70 1.13
CA GLU A 137 22.17 -20.36 1.12
C GLU A 137 22.90 -19.89 -0.14
N ARG A 138 24.00 -19.14 0.03
CA ARG A 138 24.99 -18.97 -1.04
C ARG A 138 26.39 -19.26 -0.53
N SER A 139 26.92 -20.36 -1.07
CA SER A 139 28.32 -20.69 -1.15
C SER A 139 29.10 -19.54 -1.81
N TRP A 140 30.26 -19.27 -1.23
CA TRP A 140 31.22 -18.26 -1.66
C TRP A 140 31.89 -18.67 -2.97
N HIS A 141 31.75 -17.90 -4.06
CA HIS A 141 32.81 -17.83 -5.08
C HIS A 141 32.92 -16.44 -5.71
N SER A 142 34.17 -15.97 -5.70
CA SER A 142 34.72 -14.74 -6.25
C SER A 142 34.45 -14.58 -7.75
N PHE A 143 34.02 -13.39 -8.18
CA PHE A 143 33.96 -13.02 -9.59
C PHE A 143 35.19 -12.21 -10.01
N ARG A 144 36.07 -12.85 -10.80
CA ARG A 144 36.94 -12.18 -11.77
C ARG A 144 36.25 -12.16 -13.13
N SER A 145 36.28 -10.97 -13.75
CA SER A 145 35.87 -10.63 -15.12
C SER A 145 36.42 -11.56 -16.20
N VAL A 146 35.64 -11.85 -17.26
CA VAL A 146 36.00 -11.75 -18.70
C VAL A 146 34.75 -11.98 -19.60
N ARG A 147 34.67 -11.20 -20.71
CA ARG A 147 33.69 -11.23 -21.82
C ARG A 147 33.63 -12.57 -22.59
N ALA A 148 32.43 -12.96 -23.08
CA ALA A 148 32.23 -13.50 -24.43
C ALA A 148 30.73 -13.50 -24.86
N ARG A 149 30.49 -13.41 -26.17
CA ARG A 149 29.20 -13.31 -26.91
C ARG A 149 28.68 -14.70 -27.39
N PRO A 150 27.47 -14.81 -27.98
CA PRO A 150 26.51 -15.91 -27.77
C PRO A 150 26.44 -16.98 -28.88
N ARG A 151 25.78 -18.12 -28.61
CA ARG A 151 25.22 -19.05 -29.63
C ARG A 151 23.91 -19.73 -29.17
N LEU A 152 23.06 -19.99 -30.17
CA LEU A 152 21.73 -20.60 -30.16
C LEU A 152 21.76 -22.12 -29.89
N ASN A 153 20.69 -22.70 -29.30
CA ASN A 153 19.62 -23.48 -29.97
C ASN A 153 18.81 -24.38 -29.00
N GLU A 154 17.51 -24.43 -29.29
CA GLU A 154 16.42 -25.39 -29.01
C GLU A 154 16.68 -26.69 -28.24
N THR A 155 15.79 -27.07 -27.31
CA THR A 155 14.76 -28.13 -27.50
C THR A 155 13.94 -28.40 -26.24
N GLN A 156 12.67 -28.71 -26.46
CA GLN A 156 11.64 -29.08 -25.49
C GLN A 156 11.82 -30.50 -24.96
N SER A 157 11.50 -30.73 -23.68
CA SER A 157 10.89 -31.98 -23.23
C SER A 157 10.10 -31.77 -21.92
N LEU A 158 8.84 -32.20 -21.96
CA LEU A 158 7.85 -32.16 -20.90
C LEU A 158 7.77 -33.55 -20.24
N SER A 159 8.01 -33.63 -18.93
CA SER A 159 7.34 -34.61 -18.04
C SER A 159 7.64 -34.30 -16.57
N PHE A 160 6.60 -34.26 -15.74
CA PHE A 160 6.41 -35.13 -14.56
C PHE A 160 5.38 -34.57 -13.56
N GLU A 161 4.42 -35.45 -13.27
CA GLU A 161 3.74 -35.74 -12.00
C GLU A 161 3.20 -34.63 -11.10
N SER A 162 1.87 -34.61 -11.07
CA SER A 162 0.98 -34.01 -10.09
C SER A 162 0.95 -34.81 -8.78
N ASN A 163 1.42 -34.21 -7.68
CA ASN A 163 0.78 -34.22 -6.36
C ASN A 163 1.70 -33.55 -5.33
N LYS A 164 1.52 -32.24 -5.11
CA LYS A 164 1.96 -31.53 -3.90
C LYS A 164 1.17 -30.21 -3.76
N THR A 165 0.52 -30.07 -2.62
CA THR A 165 -0.23 -28.90 -2.15
C THR A 165 0.70 -27.69 -2.05
N ARG A 166 0.54 -26.73 -2.99
CA ARG A 166 1.29 -25.46 -3.02
C ARG A 166 0.71 -24.48 -2.01
N HIS A 167 1.44 -24.23 -0.92
CA HIS A 167 1.38 -22.93 -0.25
C HIS A 167 2.17 -21.92 -1.10
N GLY A 168 1.50 -20.91 -1.63
CA GLY A 168 2.08 -19.91 -2.52
C GLY A 168 3.04 -18.98 -1.77
N SER A 169 4.34 -19.11 -2.04
CA SER A 169 5.29 -17.99 -1.95
C SER A 169 5.36 -17.35 -3.34
N LEU A 170 4.64 -16.24 -3.52
CA LEU A 170 4.64 -15.41 -4.73
C LEU A 170 5.63 -14.24 -4.55
N ARG A 171 6.93 -14.55 -4.44
CA ARG A 171 7.99 -13.53 -4.41
C ARG A 171 9.15 -13.74 -5.38
N TYR A 172 9.10 -14.78 -6.22
CA TYR A 172 10.00 -14.91 -7.36
C TYR A 172 9.22 -14.62 -8.63
N ASP A 173 9.37 -13.39 -9.16
CA ASP A 173 9.47 -13.09 -10.60
C ASP A 173 9.48 -11.60 -10.98
N ASN A 174 9.41 -10.64 -10.05
CA ASN A 174 9.53 -9.21 -10.41
C ASN A 174 10.97 -8.70 -10.24
N LYS A 175 11.80 -8.83 -11.28
CA LYS A 175 13.12 -8.17 -11.40
C LYS A 175 13.05 -6.62 -11.53
N CYS A 176 11.98 -5.95 -11.10
CA CYS A 176 11.71 -4.52 -11.40
C CYS A 176 11.74 -3.56 -10.20
N SER A 177 11.75 -4.04 -8.94
CA SER A 177 11.71 -3.12 -7.78
C SER A 177 12.99 -2.29 -7.62
N ALA A 178 14.15 -2.86 -7.92
CA ALA A 178 15.44 -2.17 -7.77
C ALA A 178 15.63 -1.00 -8.75
N SER A 179 14.96 -0.99 -9.91
CA SER A 179 15.06 0.11 -10.88
C SER A 179 14.12 1.27 -10.57
N LEU A 180 12.96 1.01 -9.93
CA LEU A 180 11.99 2.04 -9.54
C LEU A 180 12.35 2.75 -8.24
N GLU A 181 12.96 2.04 -7.28
CA GLU A 181 13.55 2.65 -6.08
C GLU A 181 14.68 3.62 -6.45
N GLN A 182 15.44 3.33 -7.51
CA GLN A 182 16.47 4.23 -8.06
C GLN A 182 15.87 5.49 -8.69
N VAL A 183 14.65 5.46 -9.25
CA VAL A 183 13.99 6.65 -9.83
C VAL A 183 13.49 7.59 -8.73
N SER A 184 12.91 7.05 -7.66
CA SER A 184 12.49 7.86 -6.50
C SER A 184 13.69 8.46 -5.76
N TYR A 185 14.76 7.66 -5.56
CA TYR A 185 16.02 8.14 -5.01
C TYR A 185 16.67 9.21 -5.89
N LYS A 186 16.83 8.96 -7.20
CA LYS A 186 17.41 9.95 -8.13
C LYS A 186 16.60 11.24 -8.20
N CYS A 187 15.27 11.17 -8.10
CA CYS A 187 14.44 12.37 -8.07
C CYS A 187 14.57 13.16 -6.75
N LEU A 188 14.72 12.47 -5.61
CA LEU A 188 15.02 13.10 -4.33
C LEU A 188 16.41 13.77 -4.37
N MET A 189 17.41 13.09 -4.92
CA MET A 189 18.77 13.61 -5.12
C MET A 189 18.80 14.79 -6.10
N ASP A 190 18.05 14.74 -7.21
CA ASP A 190 17.99 15.83 -8.19
C ASP A 190 17.30 17.09 -7.61
N ASN A 191 16.30 16.92 -6.74
CA ASN A 191 15.64 18.04 -6.06
C ASN A 191 16.52 18.65 -4.94
N LEU A 192 17.26 17.83 -4.20
CA LEU A 192 18.19 18.29 -3.16
C LEU A 192 19.44 18.96 -3.77
N THR A 193 20.04 18.36 -4.79
CA THR A 193 21.22 18.91 -5.48
C THR A 193 20.90 20.18 -6.29
N ALA A 194 19.66 20.35 -6.76
CA ALA A 194 19.22 21.61 -7.37
C ALA A 194 19.14 22.77 -6.35
N SER A 195 18.88 22.46 -5.07
CA SER A 195 18.90 23.42 -3.96
C SER A 195 20.35 23.77 -3.56
N ASP A 196 21.24 22.78 -3.54
CA ASP A 196 22.66 22.96 -3.19
C ASP A 196 23.44 23.80 -4.20
N LYS A 197 23.05 23.81 -5.49
CA LYS A 197 23.69 24.66 -6.51
C LYS A 197 23.56 26.17 -6.23
N ARG A 198 22.69 26.59 -5.30
CA ARG A 198 22.57 27.99 -4.86
C ARG A 198 23.35 28.33 -3.58
N LYS A 199 24.01 27.36 -2.94
CA LYS A 199 24.84 27.58 -1.74
C LYS A 199 26.18 26.85 -1.86
N ASN A 200 26.98 27.19 -2.87
CA ASN A 200 28.39 26.80 -2.91
C ASN A 200 29.20 27.69 -1.94
N SER A 201 29.23 27.34 -0.66
CA SER A 201 30.34 27.62 0.28
C SER A 201 30.06 27.05 1.67
N VAL A 202 30.04 25.73 1.84
CA VAL A 202 30.22 25.13 3.18
C VAL A 202 31.16 23.94 3.07
N PRO A 203 32.28 23.91 3.82
CA PRO A 203 33.25 22.83 3.74
C PRO A 203 32.66 21.53 4.29
N ARG A 204 33.07 20.43 3.66
CA ARG A 204 32.78 19.03 3.97
C ARG A 204 33.06 18.74 5.46
N ARG A 205 32.05 18.88 6.32
CA ARG A 205 32.20 18.69 7.77
C ARG A 205 32.28 17.19 8.07
N GLU A 206 33.24 16.85 8.90
CA GLU A 206 33.60 15.51 9.34
C GLU A 206 32.39 14.69 9.80
N SER A 207 32.50 13.37 9.62
CA SER A 207 31.65 12.34 10.21
C SER A 207 31.42 12.62 11.70
N LEU A 208 30.30 13.29 12.02
CA LEU A 208 29.82 13.42 13.39
C LEU A 208 29.35 12.05 13.85
N THR A 209 30.26 11.30 14.47
CA THR A 209 29.88 10.19 15.35
C THR A 209 28.95 10.76 16.42
N LEU A 210 27.78 10.14 16.62
CA LEU A 210 26.91 10.41 17.76
C LEU A 210 27.79 10.56 19.01
N SER A 211 27.56 11.61 19.79
CA SER A 211 28.26 11.82 21.07
C SER A 211 28.17 10.52 21.87
N SER A 212 29.32 9.87 22.04
CA SER A 212 29.48 8.67 22.86
C SER A 212 28.70 8.87 24.16
N ILE A 213 27.57 8.18 24.30
CA ILE A 213 26.93 8.07 25.60
C ILE A 213 27.99 7.38 26.46
N GLY A 214 28.52 8.11 27.44
CA GLY A 214 29.68 7.68 28.22
C GLY A 214 29.54 6.23 28.67
N HIS A 215 30.65 5.48 28.57
CA HIS A 215 30.71 4.04 28.88
C HIS A 215 29.80 3.69 30.07
N LEU A 216 28.75 2.92 29.78
CA LEU A 216 27.88 2.37 30.82
C LEU A 216 28.73 1.60 31.84
N ASP A 217 28.40 1.77 33.12
CA ASP A 217 29.07 1.10 34.24
C ASP A 217 29.08 -0.43 33.99
N PRO A 218 30.25 -1.11 34.07
CA PRO A 218 30.36 -2.55 33.93
C PRO A 218 29.34 -3.35 34.75
N ALA A 219 28.97 -2.88 35.95
CA ALA A 219 27.97 -3.54 36.79
C ALA A 219 26.56 -3.51 36.18
N VAL A 220 26.20 -2.39 35.53
CA VAL A 220 24.91 -2.24 34.84
C VAL A 220 24.88 -3.10 33.59
N ARG A 221 26.00 -3.18 32.85
CA ARG A 221 26.12 -4.04 31.65
C ARG A 221 25.93 -5.52 31.99
N GLU A 222 26.52 -5.99 33.09
CA GLU A 222 26.35 -7.38 33.52
C GLU A 222 24.91 -7.66 33.98
N THR A 223 24.27 -6.69 34.64
CA THR A 223 22.85 -6.79 35.02
C THR A 223 21.93 -6.90 33.80
N ASN A 224 22.15 -6.07 32.78
CA ASN A 224 21.39 -6.12 31.51
C ASN A 224 21.62 -7.44 30.77
N ARG A 225 22.87 -7.90 30.73
CA ARG A 225 23.22 -9.20 30.14
C ARG A 225 22.53 -10.36 30.86
N ALA A 226 22.46 -10.31 32.19
CA ALA A 226 21.75 -11.31 32.98
C ALA A 226 20.25 -11.32 32.63
N TYR A 227 19.60 -10.15 32.55
CA TYR A 227 18.22 -10.04 32.11
C TYR A 227 17.99 -10.61 30.69
N LEU A 228 18.83 -10.25 29.71
CA LEU A 228 18.71 -10.76 28.33
C LEU A 228 18.96 -12.28 28.23
N LYS A 229 19.81 -12.84 29.10
CA LYS A 229 19.94 -14.30 29.24
C LYS A 229 18.64 -14.92 29.75
N THR A 230 17.96 -14.29 30.72
CA THR A 230 16.65 -14.73 31.22
C THR A 230 15.57 -14.69 30.14
N VAL A 231 15.58 -13.69 29.25
CA VAL A 231 14.64 -13.63 28.10
C VAL A 231 14.79 -14.85 27.18
N GLY A 232 16.02 -15.23 26.85
CA GLY A 232 16.30 -16.44 26.06
C GLY A 232 15.86 -17.73 26.78
N ALA A 233 16.18 -17.84 28.07
CA ALA A 233 15.81 -18.99 28.90
C ALA A 233 14.28 -19.15 29.04
N ASN A 234 13.54 -18.05 29.15
CA ASN A 234 12.07 -18.05 29.27
C ASN A 234 11.39 -18.64 28.01
N ILE A 235 11.97 -18.43 26.82
CA ILE A 235 11.46 -19.04 25.57
C ILE A 235 11.62 -20.56 25.61
N GLU A 236 12.77 -21.06 26.08
CA GLU A 236 13.03 -22.48 26.20
C GLU A 236 12.12 -23.13 27.26
N GLU A 237 11.94 -22.48 28.41
CA GLU A 237 11.09 -22.96 29.51
C GLU A 237 9.61 -23.03 29.11
N THR A 238 9.08 -21.96 28.51
CA THR A 238 7.68 -21.94 28.05
C THR A 238 7.43 -22.95 26.93
N LEU A 239 8.40 -23.16 26.03
CA LEU A 239 8.31 -24.20 25.00
C LEU A 239 8.34 -25.59 25.65
N ALA A 240 9.24 -25.83 26.60
CA ALA A 240 9.34 -27.12 27.29
C ALA A 240 8.02 -27.47 27.99
N ALA A 241 7.38 -26.50 28.66
CA ALA A 241 6.08 -26.68 29.28
C ALA A 241 4.99 -27.04 28.26
N LEU A 242 4.92 -26.33 27.11
CA LEU A 242 3.96 -26.65 26.05
C LEU A 242 4.20 -28.05 25.45
N VAL A 243 5.47 -28.41 25.23
CA VAL A 243 5.85 -29.72 24.70
C VAL A 243 5.44 -30.82 25.68
N ALA A 244 5.70 -30.65 26.98
CA ALA A 244 5.32 -31.63 27.99
C ALA A 244 3.81 -31.87 28.02
N VAL A 245 3.01 -30.79 27.95
CA VAL A 245 1.55 -30.87 27.86
C VAL A 245 1.10 -31.62 26.60
N LEU A 246 1.62 -31.24 25.43
CA LEU A 246 1.26 -31.90 24.16
C LEU A 246 1.71 -33.36 24.11
N THR A 247 2.86 -33.70 24.72
CA THR A 247 3.35 -35.08 24.81
C THR A 247 2.48 -35.94 25.73
N SER A 248 2.08 -35.44 26.89
CA SER A 248 1.12 -36.14 27.77
C SER A 248 -0.20 -36.45 27.05
N TYR A 249 -0.70 -35.54 26.22
CA TYR A 249 -1.90 -35.81 25.41
C TYR A 249 -1.71 -36.91 24.36
N VAL A 250 -0.52 -36.98 23.75
CA VAL A 250 -0.18 -38.06 22.81
C VAL A 250 -0.07 -39.40 23.52
N GLU A 251 0.46 -39.42 24.75
CA GLU A 251 0.63 -40.64 25.56
C GLU A 251 -0.70 -41.15 26.14
N GLU A 252 -1.58 -40.26 26.59
CA GLU A 252 -2.86 -40.63 27.23
C GLU A 252 -3.91 -41.17 26.26
N CYS A 253 -3.75 -40.97 24.94
CA CYS A 253 -4.64 -41.48 23.89
C CYS A 253 -6.15 -41.20 24.12
N ARG A 254 -6.49 -40.14 24.87
CA ARG A 254 -7.87 -39.71 25.13
C ARG A 254 -8.28 -38.55 24.22
N ALA A 255 -9.58 -38.40 24.00
CA ALA A 255 -10.11 -37.26 23.28
C ALA A 255 -9.81 -35.95 24.04
N ILE A 256 -9.28 -34.95 23.33
CA ILE A 256 -8.99 -33.62 23.88
C ILE A 256 -10.31 -32.96 24.28
N THR A 257 -10.46 -32.61 25.56
CA THR A 257 -11.64 -31.88 26.07
C THR A 257 -11.52 -30.37 25.82
N ASP A 258 -12.60 -29.62 26.00
CA ASP A 258 -12.56 -28.15 25.93
C ASP A 258 -11.62 -27.54 26.99
N ASP A 259 -11.53 -28.14 28.18
CA ASP A 259 -10.61 -27.73 29.24
C ASP A 259 -9.15 -27.95 28.84
N ASP A 260 -8.85 -29.09 28.22
CA ASP A 260 -7.52 -29.41 27.67
C ASP A 260 -7.11 -28.40 26.58
N LEU A 261 -8.07 -28.01 25.74
CA LEU A 261 -7.85 -27.01 24.70
C LEU A 261 -7.52 -25.64 25.28
N GLU A 262 -8.18 -25.22 26.37
CA GLU A 262 -7.86 -23.98 27.09
C GLU A 262 -6.48 -24.03 27.73
N VAL A 263 -6.05 -25.18 28.27
CA VAL A 263 -4.69 -25.37 28.78
C VAL A 263 -3.65 -25.23 27.66
N ILE A 264 -3.88 -25.87 26.50
CA ILE A 264 -2.98 -25.77 25.34
C ILE A 264 -2.91 -24.34 24.82
N LYS A 265 -4.04 -23.63 24.72
CA LYS A 265 -4.08 -22.22 24.32
C LYS A 265 -3.23 -21.36 25.26
N ARG A 266 -3.40 -21.51 26.58
CA ARG A 266 -2.63 -20.77 27.59
C ARG A 266 -1.13 -20.96 27.42
N HIS A 267 -0.66 -22.19 27.23
CA HIS A 267 0.77 -22.47 27.01
C HIS A 267 1.26 -21.93 25.67
N THR A 268 0.46 -22.06 24.61
CA THR A 268 0.77 -21.48 23.29
C THR A 268 0.91 -19.97 23.35
N ASP A 269 0.05 -19.29 24.13
CA ASP A 269 0.10 -17.85 24.33
C ASP A 269 1.31 -17.43 25.19
N SER A 270 1.73 -18.25 26.16
CA SER A 270 2.97 -18.02 26.92
C SER A 270 4.22 -18.13 26.04
N VAL A 271 4.31 -19.15 25.17
CA VAL A 271 5.40 -19.26 24.19
C VAL A 271 5.42 -18.06 23.24
N ARG A 272 4.23 -17.62 22.78
CA ARG A 272 4.12 -16.43 21.92
C ARG A 272 4.65 -15.19 22.63
N ARG A 273 4.24 -14.93 23.87
CA ARG A 273 4.69 -13.76 24.65
C ARG A 273 6.21 -13.76 24.87
N ALA A 274 6.80 -14.90 25.21
CA ALA A 274 8.24 -15.02 25.37
C ALA A 274 9.00 -14.76 24.05
N ALA A 275 8.50 -15.31 22.94
CA ALA A 275 9.09 -15.07 21.62
C ALA A 275 8.95 -13.60 21.16
N ASP A 276 7.82 -12.95 21.49
CA ASP A 276 7.57 -11.54 21.19
C ASP A 276 8.53 -10.61 21.97
N GLU A 277 8.88 -10.97 23.21
CA GLU A 277 9.86 -10.26 24.03
C GLU A 277 11.26 -10.29 23.41
N ALA A 278 11.76 -11.47 23.00
CA ALA A 278 13.04 -11.55 22.31
C ALA A 278 13.03 -10.83 20.95
N SER A 279 11.96 -10.99 20.18
CA SER A 279 11.81 -10.31 18.88
C SER A 279 11.84 -8.79 19.04
N ARG A 280 11.25 -8.25 20.11
CA ARG A 280 11.30 -6.83 20.45
C ARG A 280 12.73 -6.36 20.69
N TRP A 281 13.50 -7.04 21.53
CA TRP A 281 14.89 -6.65 21.82
C TRP A 281 15.82 -6.79 20.62
N LEU A 282 15.64 -7.82 19.78
CA LEU A 282 16.37 -7.95 18.50
C LEU A 282 16.08 -6.76 17.57
N ARG A 283 14.84 -6.30 17.50
CA ARG A 283 14.46 -5.13 16.67
C ARG A 283 15.13 -3.85 17.16
N VAL A 284 15.13 -3.60 18.47
CA VAL A 284 15.78 -2.42 19.06
C VAL A 284 17.30 -2.50 18.86
N SER A 285 17.91 -3.67 19.08
CA SER A 285 19.34 -3.91 18.85
C SER A 285 19.74 -3.66 17.40
N HIS A 286 18.98 -4.20 16.45
CA HIS A 286 19.20 -3.97 15.03
C HIS A 286 19.08 -2.49 14.65
N ALA A 287 18.09 -1.77 15.19
CA ALA A 287 17.96 -0.32 14.99
C ALA A 287 19.19 0.44 15.53
N ALA A 288 19.66 0.09 16.73
CA ALA A 288 20.87 0.68 17.32
C ALA A 288 22.12 0.40 16.47
N LEU A 289 22.27 -0.82 15.94
CA LEU A 289 23.36 -1.17 15.02
C LEU A 289 23.30 -0.36 13.73
N ARG A 290 22.11 -0.18 13.13
CA ARG A 290 21.96 0.65 11.92
C ARG A 290 22.37 2.09 12.18
N LEU A 291 21.97 2.68 13.31
CA LEU A 291 22.39 4.03 13.71
C LEU A 291 23.91 4.15 13.92
N ARG A 292 24.57 3.05 14.33
CA ARG A 292 26.03 3.02 14.53
C ARG A 292 26.79 2.91 13.21
N PHE A 293 26.33 2.07 12.28
CA PHE A 293 27.09 1.70 11.09
C PHE A 293 26.67 2.46 9.81
N GLU A 294 25.48 3.05 9.77
CA GLU A 294 25.07 3.90 8.65
C GLU A 294 25.50 5.36 8.89
N ALA A 295 26.01 6.01 7.85
CA ALA A 295 26.31 7.44 7.92
C ALA A 295 25.02 8.19 8.30
N PRO A 296 25.03 9.13 9.28
CA PRO A 296 23.84 9.84 9.72
C PRO A 296 23.09 10.55 8.57
N HIS A 297 23.81 10.95 7.52
CA HIS A 297 23.22 11.49 6.30
C HIS A 297 22.37 10.44 5.54
N PHE A 298 22.92 9.26 5.31
CA PHE A 298 22.24 8.18 4.61
C PHE A 298 21.00 7.69 5.38
N ALA A 299 21.12 7.54 6.70
CA ALA A 299 19.99 7.16 7.55
C ALA A 299 18.84 8.18 7.48
N ARG A 300 19.16 9.49 7.48
CA ARG A 300 18.16 10.56 7.32
C ARG A 300 17.49 10.54 5.94
N GLU A 301 18.27 10.44 4.87
CA GLU A 301 17.72 10.38 3.50
C GLU A 301 16.80 9.17 3.32
N GLN A 302 17.18 8.02 3.86
CA GLN A 302 16.37 6.82 3.79
C GLN A 302 15.09 6.93 4.62
N ALA A 303 15.15 7.56 5.81
CA ALA A 303 13.97 7.85 6.60
C ALA A 303 13.01 8.81 5.85
N ALA A 304 13.52 9.87 5.24
CA ALA A 304 12.72 10.80 4.45
C ALA A 304 12.07 10.12 3.23
N LEU A 305 12.82 9.27 2.53
CA LEU A 305 12.30 8.48 1.41
C LEU A 305 11.20 7.51 1.86
N GLN A 306 11.40 6.85 3.01
CA GLN A 306 10.41 5.94 3.59
C GLN A 306 9.13 6.69 3.96
N THR A 307 9.23 7.84 4.63
CA THR A 307 8.08 8.70 4.96
C THR A 307 7.32 9.14 3.71
N ARG A 308 8.05 9.52 2.65
CA ARG A 308 7.44 9.88 1.36
C ARG A 308 6.69 8.70 0.74
N ARG A 309 7.31 7.51 0.70
CA ARG A 309 6.69 6.29 0.17
C ARG A 309 5.44 5.91 0.97
N ASP A 310 5.51 5.97 2.29
CA ASP A 310 4.38 5.64 3.17
C ASP A 310 3.24 6.65 3.06
N THR A 311 3.56 7.93 2.87
CA THR A 311 2.56 8.98 2.58
C THR A 311 1.84 8.70 1.27
N CYS A 312 2.57 8.49 0.17
CA CYS A 312 1.97 8.19 -1.14
C CYS A 312 1.19 6.86 -1.12
N PHE A 313 1.71 5.85 -0.44
CA PHE A 313 1.02 4.58 -0.25
C PHE A 313 -0.28 4.73 0.55
N SER A 314 -0.29 5.53 1.62
CA SER A 314 -1.52 5.80 2.40
C SER A 314 -2.61 6.46 1.54
N GLN A 315 -2.23 7.37 0.65
CA GLN A 315 -3.14 8.03 -0.28
C GLN A 315 -3.72 7.04 -1.29
N ALA A 316 -2.89 6.16 -1.84
CA ALA A 316 -3.32 5.10 -2.76
C ALA A 316 -4.24 4.09 -2.04
N LEU A 317 -3.90 3.69 -0.82
CA LEU A 317 -4.68 2.75 -0.02
C LEU A 317 -6.05 3.31 0.35
N ALA A 318 -6.12 4.57 0.76
CA ALA A 318 -7.39 5.25 1.03
C ALA A 318 -8.24 5.30 -0.24
N THR A 319 -7.64 5.66 -1.38
CA THR A 319 -8.32 5.73 -2.69
C THR A 319 -8.91 4.37 -3.09
N VAL A 320 -8.13 3.29 -2.98
CA VAL A 320 -8.62 1.94 -3.30
C VAL A 320 -9.70 1.50 -2.33
N THR A 321 -9.52 1.75 -1.04
CA THR A 321 -10.53 1.40 -0.03
C THR A 321 -11.87 2.06 -0.34
N THR A 322 -11.86 3.35 -0.69
CA THR A 322 -13.07 4.05 -1.13
C THR A 322 -13.64 3.46 -2.43
N GLY A 323 -12.79 3.16 -3.41
CA GLY A 323 -13.23 2.54 -4.66
C GLY A 323 -13.86 1.16 -4.44
N LEU A 324 -13.29 0.34 -3.56
CA LEU A 324 -13.82 -0.97 -3.17
C LEU A 324 -15.17 -0.84 -2.47
N LEU A 325 -15.33 0.12 -1.57
CA LEU A 325 -16.64 0.41 -0.96
C LEU A 325 -17.69 0.73 -2.02
N CYS A 326 -17.40 1.65 -2.94
CA CYS A 326 -18.31 1.98 -4.04
C CYS A 326 -18.63 0.76 -4.91
N TRP A 327 -17.61 -0.04 -5.24
CA TRP A 327 -17.74 -1.24 -6.05
C TRP A 327 -18.61 -2.32 -5.37
N LEU A 328 -18.40 -2.56 -4.07
CA LEU A 328 -19.20 -3.50 -3.28
C LEU A 328 -20.67 -3.06 -3.17
N CYS A 329 -20.93 -1.74 -3.13
CA CYS A 329 -22.29 -1.20 -3.10
C CYS A 329 -23.00 -1.18 -4.45
N SER A 330 -22.25 -1.10 -5.56
CA SER A 330 -22.82 -0.96 -6.91
C SER A 330 -22.82 -2.25 -7.73
N THR A 331 -21.96 -3.21 -7.40
CA THR A 331 -21.84 -4.47 -8.14
C THR A 331 -22.85 -5.51 -7.64
N PRO A 332 -23.52 -6.27 -8.53
CA PRO A 332 -24.38 -7.38 -8.10
C PRO A 332 -23.62 -8.39 -7.24
N GLY A 333 -24.21 -8.76 -6.09
CA GLY A 333 -23.56 -9.65 -5.11
C GLY A 333 -23.09 -10.99 -5.69
N ASP A 334 -23.79 -11.53 -6.70
CA ASP A 334 -23.42 -12.81 -7.32
C ASP A 334 -22.12 -12.70 -8.14
N VAL A 335 -21.87 -11.53 -8.75
CA VAL A 335 -20.61 -11.24 -9.44
C VAL A 335 -19.47 -11.14 -8.43
N ILE A 336 -19.70 -10.45 -7.31
CA ILE A 336 -18.70 -10.31 -6.23
C ILE A 336 -18.32 -11.68 -5.67
N VAL A 337 -19.32 -12.48 -5.28
CA VAL A 337 -19.11 -13.80 -4.67
C VAL A 337 -18.43 -14.75 -5.64
N LYS A 338 -18.81 -14.72 -6.92
CA LYS A 338 -18.17 -15.55 -7.95
C LYS A 338 -16.72 -15.13 -8.21
N LEU A 339 -16.45 -13.83 -8.27
CA LEU A 339 -15.10 -13.29 -8.46
C LEU A 339 -14.19 -13.70 -7.29
N LEU A 340 -14.56 -13.31 -6.06
CA LEU A 340 -13.76 -13.58 -4.87
C LEU A 340 -13.69 -15.07 -4.53
N GLY A 341 -14.78 -15.81 -4.75
CA GLY A 341 -14.83 -17.26 -4.54
C GLY A 341 -13.96 -18.08 -5.49
N SER A 342 -13.52 -17.49 -6.60
CA SER A 342 -12.53 -18.09 -7.50
C SER A 342 -11.07 -17.80 -7.09
N GLY A 343 -10.86 -17.04 -6.02
CA GLY A 343 -9.56 -16.54 -5.60
C GLY A 343 -9.03 -15.39 -6.48
N LEU A 344 -9.86 -14.84 -7.38
CA LEU A 344 -9.53 -13.67 -8.18
C LEU A 344 -9.98 -12.39 -7.45
N GLY A 345 -9.05 -11.49 -7.20
CA GLY A 345 -9.34 -10.17 -6.64
C GLY A 345 -9.93 -9.19 -7.65
N PRO A 346 -10.55 -8.08 -7.22
CA PRO A 346 -10.97 -7.01 -8.12
C PRO A 346 -9.78 -6.36 -8.87
N LEU A 347 -10.00 -6.02 -10.14
CA LEU A 347 -9.08 -5.19 -10.93
C LEU A 347 -9.25 -3.72 -10.55
N CYS A 348 -8.16 -3.05 -10.20
CA CYS A 348 -8.09 -1.63 -9.90
C CYS A 348 -7.21 -0.94 -10.94
N ALA A 349 -7.82 -0.19 -11.86
CA ALA A 349 -7.11 0.52 -12.93
C ALA A 349 -6.97 2.00 -12.61
N PHE A 350 -5.72 2.43 -12.51
CA PHE A 350 -5.33 3.81 -12.33
C PHE A 350 -4.98 4.44 -13.67
N GLU A 351 -5.63 5.55 -13.98
CA GLU A 351 -5.34 6.43 -15.09
C GLU A 351 -4.58 7.65 -14.58
N GLY A 352 -3.39 7.87 -15.15
CA GLY A 352 -2.55 9.02 -14.89
C GLY A 352 -2.49 9.96 -16.09
N LEU A 353 -2.66 11.26 -15.83
CA LEU A 353 -2.52 12.32 -16.83
C LEU A 353 -1.29 13.20 -16.55
N LEU A 354 -0.29 12.64 -15.86
CA LEU A 354 0.93 13.35 -15.45
C LEU A 354 1.88 13.50 -16.63
N SER A 355 2.41 14.69 -16.81
CA SER A 355 3.53 14.92 -17.70
C SER A 355 4.81 14.39 -17.06
N LEU A 356 5.65 13.69 -17.81
CA LEU A 356 6.97 13.28 -17.34
C LEU A 356 7.95 14.46 -17.43
N TYR A 357 7.57 15.58 -16.82
CA TYR A 357 8.32 16.82 -16.84
C TYR A 357 8.34 17.48 -15.46
N SER A 358 9.52 17.92 -15.02
CA SER A 358 9.72 18.64 -13.76
C SER A 358 9.04 17.90 -12.58
N THR A 359 8.28 18.59 -11.74
CA THR A 359 7.63 18.02 -10.55
C THR A 359 6.67 16.88 -10.85
N GLU A 360 6.03 16.86 -12.02
CA GLU A 360 5.08 15.79 -12.37
C GLU A 360 5.79 14.46 -12.68
N LYS A 361 7.07 14.50 -13.09
CA LYS A 361 7.90 13.29 -13.22
C LYS A 361 8.11 12.61 -11.86
N ALA A 362 8.34 13.39 -10.82
CA ALA A 362 8.47 12.91 -9.44
C ALA A 362 7.16 12.27 -8.95
N MET A 363 6.04 12.98 -9.16
CA MET A 363 4.70 12.49 -8.81
C MET A 363 4.36 11.19 -9.53
N TRP A 364 4.78 11.04 -10.79
CA TRP A 364 4.59 9.81 -11.56
C TRP A 364 5.39 8.66 -10.93
N GLY A 365 6.65 8.89 -10.57
CA GLY A 365 7.48 7.89 -9.89
C GLY A 365 6.88 7.45 -8.55
N ASP A 366 6.39 8.39 -7.74
CA ASP A 366 5.70 8.09 -6.49
C ASP A 366 4.44 7.25 -6.72
N MET A 367 3.64 7.60 -7.74
CA MET A 367 2.41 6.88 -8.09
C MET A 367 2.70 5.44 -8.53
N VAL A 368 3.73 5.21 -9.34
CA VAL A 368 4.11 3.86 -9.78
C VAL A 368 4.41 2.96 -8.57
N VAL A 369 5.24 3.44 -7.64
CA VAL A 369 5.62 2.68 -6.44
C VAL A 369 4.41 2.48 -5.50
N ALA A 370 3.63 3.53 -5.26
CA ALA A 370 2.46 3.46 -4.39
C ALA A 370 1.41 2.47 -4.92
N VAL A 371 1.18 2.43 -6.24
CA VAL A 371 0.26 1.48 -6.86
C VAL A 371 0.78 0.05 -6.81
N GLU A 372 2.09 -0.15 -6.98
CA GLU A 372 2.70 -1.48 -6.86
C GLU A 372 2.58 -2.03 -5.44
N ASP A 373 2.81 -1.19 -4.43
CA ASP A 373 2.71 -1.57 -3.02
C ASP A 373 1.29 -2.01 -2.59
N LEU A 374 0.23 -1.62 -3.31
CA LEU A 374 -1.13 -2.08 -3.02
C LEU A 374 -1.30 -3.59 -3.14
N GLN A 375 -0.44 -4.28 -3.91
CA GLN A 375 -0.48 -5.73 -4.07
C GLN A 375 -0.14 -6.49 -2.78
N THR A 376 0.50 -5.82 -1.81
CA THR A 376 0.84 -6.43 -0.51
C THR A 376 -0.31 -6.35 0.50
N VAL A 377 -1.41 -5.68 0.16
CA VAL A 377 -2.52 -5.44 1.08
C VAL A 377 -3.56 -6.55 0.95
N VAL A 378 -4.00 -7.06 2.10
CA VAL A 378 -5.14 -7.98 2.19
C VAL A 378 -6.39 -7.19 2.55
N PHE A 379 -7.46 -7.39 1.82
CA PHE A 379 -8.78 -6.85 2.13
C PHE A 379 -9.63 -7.96 2.74
N ALA A 380 -10.25 -7.69 3.88
CA ALA A 380 -11.07 -8.65 4.61
C ALA A 380 -12.49 -8.10 4.75
N LEU A 381 -13.48 -8.82 4.21
CA LEU A 381 -14.88 -8.47 4.33
C LEU A 381 -15.37 -8.85 5.73
N THR A 382 -15.91 -7.87 6.45
CA THR A 382 -16.48 -8.05 7.79
C THR A 382 -17.97 -7.77 7.77
N LYS A 383 -18.70 -8.43 8.67
CA LYS A 383 -20.13 -8.17 8.86
C LYS A 383 -20.30 -6.79 9.51
N VAL A 384 -21.19 -5.94 8.99
CA VAL A 384 -21.59 -4.70 9.68
C VAL A 384 -22.22 -5.09 11.03
N GLY A 385 -21.63 -4.65 12.14
CA GLY A 385 -22.18 -4.90 13.48
C GLY A 385 -23.36 -3.97 13.76
N HIS A 386 -24.31 -4.41 14.60
CA HIS A 386 -25.52 -3.64 14.97
C HIS A 386 -25.21 -2.28 15.67
N SER A 387 -23.98 -2.06 16.13
CA SER A 387 -23.49 -0.83 16.77
C SER A 387 -22.25 -0.22 16.10
N ASN A 388 -21.71 -0.84 15.04
CA ASN A 388 -20.47 -0.39 14.41
C ASN A 388 -20.78 0.54 13.25
N SER A 389 -20.15 1.72 13.24
CA SER A 389 -20.10 2.57 12.06
C SER A 389 -19.52 1.78 10.88
N ALA A 390 -20.14 1.88 9.70
CA ALA A 390 -19.70 1.22 8.45
C ALA A 390 -18.40 1.84 7.90
N ILE A 391 -17.37 1.91 8.73
CA ILE A 391 -16.08 2.54 8.46
C ILE A 391 -15.02 1.44 8.31
N PRO A 392 -14.24 1.44 7.21
CA PRO A 392 -13.12 0.52 7.07
C PRO A 392 -12.08 0.68 8.17
N GLN A 393 -11.51 -0.43 8.64
CA GLN A 393 -10.46 -0.42 9.65
C GLN A 393 -9.17 -1.02 9.12
N VAL A 394 -8.06 -0.30 9.29
CA VAL A 394 -6.73 -0.75 8.89
C VAL A 394 -6.04 -1.40 10.10
N THR A 395 -5.51 -2.60 9.92
CA THR A 395 -4.74 -3.32 10.93
C THR A 395 -3.48 -3.92 10.31
N GLY A 396 -2.57 -4.39 11.17
CA GLY A 396 -1.31 -4.97 10.75
C GLY A 396 -0.23 -3.93 10.48
N THR A 397 0.76 -4.33 9.70
CA THR A 397 2.03 -3.62 9.58
C THR A 397 2.30 -3.30 8.13
N ARG A 398 3.21 -2.37 7.84
CA ARG A 398 3.47 -1.93 6.46
C ARG A 398 3.76 -3.06 5.45
N GLY A 399 4.37 -4.16 5.89
CA GLY A 399 4.64 -5.34 5.06
C GLY A 399 3.51 -6.38 5.01
N SER A 400 2.48 -6.23 5.83
CA SER A 400 1.35 -7.16 5.98
C SER A 400 0.09 -6.42 6.46
N LEU A 401 -0.33 -5.39 5.72
CA LEU A 401 -1.53 -4.62 6.04
C LEU A 401 -2.79 -5.39 5.70
N THR A 402 -3.78 -5.30 6.59
CA THR A 402 -5.14 -5.78 6.35
C THR A 402 -6.13 -4.62 6.47
N VAL A 403 -7.00 -4.45 5.47
CA VAL A 403 -8.11 -3.50 5.51
C VAL A 403 -9.41 -4.29 5.69
N ASN A 404 -10.05 -4.11 6.83
CA ASN A 404 -11.34 -4.69 7.14
C ASN A 404 -12.45 -3.79 6.56
N ILE A 405 -13.19 -4.30 5.58
CA ILE A 405 -14.27 -3.58 4.90
C ILE A 405 -15.62 -4.14 5.36
N PRO A 406 -16.45 -3.33 6.03
CA PRO A 406 -17.77 -3.77 6.47
C PRO A 406 -18.73 -3.88 5.28
N ILE A 407 -19.43 -5.01 5.17
CA ILE A 407 -20.44 -5.30 4.14
C ILE A 407 -21.79 -5.68 4.76
N SER A 408 -22.86 -5.54 3.98
CA SER A 408 -24.21 -5.90 4.41
C SER A 408 -24.36 -7.40 4.71
N ASP A 409 -25.26 -7.74 5.63
CA ASP A 409 -25.64 -9.11 5.95
C ASP A 409 -26.09 -9.91 4.73
N SER A 410 -26.78 -9.24 3.79
CA SER A 410 -27.27 -9.83 2.54
C SER A 410 -26.14 -10.26 1.61
N LEU A 411 -25.00 -9.56 1.59
CA LEU A 411 -23.84 -9.96 0.80
C LEU A 411 -22.99 -10.98 1.57
N TYR A 412 -22.81 -10.77 2.87
CA TYR A 412 -21.99 -11.63 3.72
C TYR A 412 -22.50 -13.08 3.73
N THR A 413 -23.81 -13.29 3.80
CA THR A 413 -24.43 -14.63 3.83
C THR A 413 -24.32 -15.40 2.51
N LYS A 414 -24.01 -14.74 1.39
CA LYS A 414 -23.79 -15.41 0.10
C LYS A 414 -22.44 -16.14 0.03
N PHE A 415 -21.48 -15.83 0.91
CA PHE A 415 -20.20 -16.52 0.95
C PHE A 415 -20.29 -17.83 1.74
N ALA A 416 -20.10 -18.97 1.05
CA ALA A 416 -20.10 -20.29 1.69
C ALA A 416 -18.84 -20.58 2.52
N SER A 417 -17.69 -20.01 2.14
CA SER A 417 -16.40 -20.21 2.82
C SER A 417 -15.87 -18.89 3.37
N LYS A 418 -15.38 -18.92 4.62
CA LYS A 418 -14.72 -17.76 5.26
C LYS A 418 -13.42 -17.37 4.58
N GLU A 419 -12.78 -18.27 3.83
CA GLU A 419 -11.54 -17.95 3.10
C GLU A 419 -11.80 -16.96 1.96
N HIS A 420 -12.98 -17.01 1.35
CA HIS A 420 -13.38 -16.11 0.26
C HIS A 420 -13.72 -14.69 0.72
N LEU A 421 -13.77 -14.46 2.04
CA LEU A 421 -13.93 -13.12 2.62
C LEU A 421 -12.61 -12.35 2.65
N LYS A 422 -11.47 -12.98 2.33
CA LYS A 422 -10.17 -12.33 2.24
C LYS A 422 -9.67 -12.36 0.81
N PHE A 423 -9.23 -11.21 0.30
CA PHE A 423 -8.73 -11.09 -1.07
C PHE A 423 -7.63 -10.04 -1.17
N THR A 424 -6.85 -10.13 -2.24
CA THR A 424 -5.94 -9.06 -2.68
C THR A 424 -6.52 -8.42 -3.94
N ILE A 425 -5.98 -7.30 -4.40
CA ILE A 425 -6.40 -6.67 -5.66
C ILE A 425 -5.38 -6.91 -6.76
N THR A 426 -5.79 -6.77 -8.02
CA THR A 426 -4.85 -6.57 -9.12
C THR A 426 -4.84 -5.11 -9.51
N ALA A 427 -3.73 -4.41 -9.27
CA ALA A 427 -3.60 -2.99 -9.59
C ALA A 427 -2.80 -2.78 -10.89
N VAL A 428 -3.32 -1.95 -11.78
CA VAL A 428 -2.65 -1.55 -13.04
C VAL A 428 -2.64 -0.03 -13.17
N PHE A 429 -1.58 0.54 -13.71
CA PHE A 429 -1.41 1.99 -13.89
C PHE A 429 -1.03 2.32 -15.33
N PHE A 430 -1.89 3.04 -16.02
CA PHE A 430 -1.63 3.58 -17.35
C PHE A 430 -1.51 5.10 -17.26
N ASN A 431 -0.39 5.65 -17.73
CA ASN A 431 -0.17 7.09 -17.74
C ASN A 431 0.06 7.61 -19.16
N VAL A 432 -0.63 8.69 -19.52
CA VAL A 432 -0.36 9.49 -20.72
C VAL A 432 -0.55 10.96 -20.37
N GLY A 433 0.54 11.73 -20.37
CA GLY A 433 0.46 13.18 -20.23
C GLY A 433 -0.22 13.83 -21.44
N ILE A 434 -1.19 14.73 -21.21
CA ILE A 434 -1.99 15.34 -22.30
C ILE A 434 -1.72 16.83 -22.53
N ASN A 435 -0.95 17.50 -21.67
CA ASN A 435 -0.74 18.94 -21.70
C ASN A 435 0.52 19.35 -22.49
N GLU A 436 0.81 20.66 -22.53
CA GLU A 436 1.97 21.23 -23.19
C GLU A 436 3.30 20.70 -22.64
N LYS A 437 3.35 20.44 -21.32
CA LYS A 437 4.53 19.85 -20.66
C LYS A 437 4.77 18.41 -21.08
N ALA A 438 3.72 17.66 -21.40
CA ALA A 438 3.86 16.32 -21.96
C ALA A 438 4.48 16.37 -23.36
N SER A 439 4.05 17.30 -24.21
CA SER A 439 4.70 17.51 -25.52
C SER A 439 6.17 17.93 -25.39
N LEU A 440 6.51 18.73 -24.38
CA LEU A 440 7.91 19.04 -24.07
C LEU A 440 8.69 17.81 -23.60
N ALA A 441 8.12 16.99 -22.71
CA ALA A 441 8.76 15.75 -22.25
C ALA A 441 9.01 14.77 -23.41
N GLU A 442 8.06 14.65 -24.34
CA GLU A 442 8.21 13.84 -25.55
C GLU A 442 9.34 14.36 -26.45
N ALA A 443 9.39 15.69 -26.69
CA ALA A 443 10.45 16.32 -27.47
C ALA A 443 11.84 16.14 -26.85
N LEU A 444 11.93 16.04 -25.53
CA LEU A 444 13.16 15.77 -24.79
C LEU A 444 13.50 14.27 -24.64
N GLY A 445 12.62 13.37 -25.11
CA GLY A 445 12.82 11.92 -24.95
C GLY A 445 12.66 11.40 -23.52
N GLU A 446 12.02 12.17 -22.64
CA GLU A 446 11.86 11.85 -21.21
C GLU A 446 10.73 10.83 -20.94
N THR A 447 9.95 10.46 -21.96
CA THR A 447 8.76 9.59 -21.84
C THR A 447 9.05 8.09 -21.92
N THR A 448 10.31 7.68 -22.15
CA THR A 448 10.69 6.25 -22.20
C THR A 448 10.23 5.44 -20.97
N PRO A 449 10.38 5.92 -19.72
CA PRO A 449 9.90 5.20 -18.54
C PRO A 449 8.39 5.00 -18.52
N GLN A 450 7.61 5.97 -19.04
CA GLN A 450 6.16 5.84 -19.17
C GLN A 450 5.79 4.72 -20.15
N TYR A 451 6.47 4.63 -21.30
CA TYR A 451 6.20 3.56 -22.28
C TYR A 451 6.50 2.18 -21.71
N HIS A 452 7.63 2.01 -21.02
CA HIS A 452 7.95 0.74 -20.36
C HIS A 452 6.92 0.40 -19.27
N SER A 453 6.55 1.36 -18.43
CA SER A 453 5.55 1.14 -17.39
C SER A 453 4.17 0.77 -17.97
N ASN A 454 3.73 1.44 -19.05
CA ASN A 454 2.48 1.09 -19.72
C ASN A 454 2.54 -0.32 -20.36
N SER A 455 3.70 -0.75 -20.87
CA SER A 455 3.92 -2.11 -21.37
C SER A 455 3.85 -3.16 -20.25
N ASP A 456 4.49 -2.90 -19.10
CA ASP A 456 4.42 -3.80 -17.95
C ASP A 456 2.99 -3.95 -17.42
N ASN A 457 2.24 -2.83 -17.42
CA ASN A 457 0.84 -2.83 -16.99
C ASN A 457 -0.09 -3.49 -18.01
N LEU A 458 0.23 -3.43 -19.32
CA LEU A 458 -0.43 -4.22 -20.36
C LEU A 458 -0.29 -5.72 -20.09
N ASP A 459 0.91 -6.20 -19.76
CA ASP A 459 1.12 -7.61 -19.43
C ASP A 459 0.33 -8.02 -18.19
N ARG A 460 0.27 -7.15 -17.19
CA ARG A 460 -0.48 -7.38 -15.94
C ARG A 460 -1.99 -7.46 -16.19
N ILE A 461 -2.57 -6.51 -16.94
CA ILE A 461 -4.01 -6.55 -17.27
C ILE A 461 -4.34 -7.73 -18.18
N ASN A 462 -3.44 -8.14 -19.07
CA ASN A 462 -3.64 -9.32 -19.92
C ASN A 462 -3.66 -10.63 -19.11
N LYS A 463 -2.74 -10.80 -18.16
CA LYS A 463 -2.76 -11.91 -17.20
C LYS A 463 -4.06 -11.93 -16.38
N TYR A 464 -4.55 -10.76 -15.96
CA TYR A 464 -5.83 -10.65 -15.29
C TYR A 464 -6.99 -11.06 -16.20
N CYS A 465 -7.04 -10.57 -17.44
CA CYS A 465 -8.07 -10.89 -18.43
C CYS A 465 -8.18 -12.41 -18.67
N GLN A 466 -7.05 -13.10 -18.78
CA GLN A 466 -7.03 -14.56 -18.94
C GLN A 466 -7.63 -15.29 -17.73
N LYS A 467 -7.34 -14.84 -16.50
CA LYS A 467 -7.96 -15.40 -15.29
C LYS A 467 -9.44 -15.07 -15.22
N TYR A 468 -9.81 -13.83 -15.52
CA TYR A 468 -11.19 -13.36 -15.53
C TYR A 468 -12.05 -14.18 -16.50
N GLY A 469 -11.56 -14.45 -17.72
CA GLY A 469 -12.28 -15.28 -18.70
C GLY A 469 -12.50 -16.73 -18.26
N LYS A 470 -11.70 -17.26 -17.33
CA LYS A 470 -11.94 -18.59 -16.73
C LYS A 470 -13.07 -18.56 -15.69
N VAL A 471 -13.20 -17.43 -14.96
CA VAL A 471 -14.24 -17.23 -13.95
C VAL A 471 -15.57 -16.84 -14.60
N PHE A 472 -15.51 -16.00 -15.63
CA PHE A 472 -16.63 -15.53 -16.43
C PHE A 472 -16.41 -15.93 -17.90
N PRO A 473 -16.72 -17.20 -18.26
CA PRO A 473 -16.67 -17.63 -19.66
C PRO A 473 -17.57 -16.76 -20.53
N ALA A 474 -17.12 -16.50 -21.75
CA ALA A 474 -17.91 -15.73 -22.71
C ALA A 474 -19.23 -16.45 -22.99
N ASP A 475 -20.35 -15.80 -22.72
CA ASP A 475 -21.66 -16.30 -23.11
C ASP A 475 -21.89 -16.00 -24.59
N HIS A 476 -21.68 -17.01 -25.43
CA HIS A 476 -21.87 -16.92 -26.88
C HIS A 476 -23.30 -16.52 -27.27
N LEU A 477 -24.30 -16.72 -26.39
CA LEU A 477 -25.69 -16.33 -26.62
C LEU A 477 -25.98 -14.88 -26.19
N ALA A 478 -25.19 -14.32 -25.26
CA ALA A 478 -25.28 -12.91 -24.88
C ALA A 478 -24.62 -11.98 -25.91
N ALA A 479 -23.59 -12.46 -26.61
CA ALA A 479 -22.93 -11.72 -27.69
C ALA A 479 -23.89 -11.35 -28.85
N SER A 480 -24.91 -12.18 -29.10
CA SER A 480 -25.96 -11.91 -30.09
C SER A 480 -26.96 -10.81 -29.66
N ARG A 481 -27.04 -10.51 -28.35
CA ARG A 481 -27.89 -9.46 -27.76
C ARG A 481 -27.14 -8.16 -27.47
N ALA A 482 -25.82 -8.16 -27.63
CA ALA A 482 -24.99 -7.00 -27.40
C ALA A 482 -25.23 -5.96 -28.52
N SER A 483 -25.35 -4.68 -28.15
CA SER A 483 -25.44 -3.59 -29.13
C SER A 483 -24.21 -3.61 -30.03
N SER A 484 -24.36 -3.27 -31.32
CA SER A 484 -23.23 -3.13 -32.25
C SER A 484 -22.15 -2.14 -31.77
N ARG A 485 -22.45 -1.33 -30.75
CA ARG A 485 -21.56 -0.36 -30.11
C ARG A 485 -20.65 -0.92 -29.01
N THR A 486 -20.89 -2.13 -28.50
CA THR A 486 -20.04 -2.75 -27.47
C THR A 486 -19.03 -3.71 -28.08
N LYS A 487 -17.75 -3.36 -28.04
CA LYS A 487 -16.66 -4.20 -28.54
C LYS A 487 -16.40 -5.39 -27.60
N PRO A 488 -16.17 -6.61 -28.13
CA PRO A 488 -15.77 -7.75 -27.31
C PRO A 488 -14.46 -7.48 -26.55
N LEU A 489 -14.36 -7.98 -25.32
CA LEU A 489 -13.17 -7.79 -24.46
C LEU A 489 -11.86 -8.22 -25.16
N GLN A 490 -11.88 -9.32 -25.91
CA GLN A 490 -10.71 -9.80 -26.69
C GLN A 490 -10.23 -8.76 -27.71
N GLU A 491 -11.16 -8.13 -28.44
CA GLU A 491 -10.84 -7.07 -29.41
C GLU A 491 -10.27 -5.84 -28.71
N VAL A 492 -10.86 -5.44 -27.57
CA VAL A 492 -10.39 -4.30 -26.78
C VAL A 492 -8.96 -4.55 -26.26
N MET A 493 -8.67 -5.76 -25.77
CA MET A 493 -7.34 -6.13 -25.29
C MET A 493 -6.30 -6.15 -26.41
N GLU A 494 -6.65 -6.62 -27.60
CA GLU A 494 -5.76 -6.60 -28.76
C GLU A 494 -5.52 -5.18 -29.26
N ASN A 495 -6.55 -4.35 -29.34
CA ASN A 495 -6.41 -2.93 -29.65
C ASN A 495 -5.54 -2.21 -28.62
N LEU A 496 -5.69 -2.53 -27.32
CA LEU A 496 -4.86 -1.96 -26.25
C LEU A 496 -3.39 -2.35 -26.45
N ARG A 497 -3.13 -3.62 -26.78
CA ARG A 497 -1.78 -4.11 -27.09
C ARG A 497 -1.17 -3.32 -28.25
N ILE A 498 -1.93 -3.13 -29.33
CA ILE A 498 -1.49 -2.33 -30.49
C ILE A 498 -1.20 -0.89 -30.06
N ALA A 499 -2.13 -0.23 -29.36
CA ALA A 499 -2.01 1.17 -28.96
C ALA A 499 -0.80 1.43 -28.05
N VAL A 500 -0.52 0.54 -27.09
CA VAL A 500 0.64 0.66 -26.18
C VAL A 500 1.96 0.58 -26.93
N HIS A 501 2.06 -0.27 -27.95
CA HIS A 501 3.28 -0.44 -28.75
C HIS A 501 3.38 0.58 -29.90
N LYS A 502 2.28 1.28 -30.21
CA LYS A 502 2.23 2.30 -31.26
C LYS A 502 2.95 3.56 -30.78
N LYS A 503 3.97 3.99 -31.51
CA LYS A 503 4.73 5.22 -31.22
C LYS A 503 4.00 6.47 -31.69
N VAL A 504 2.85 6.75 -31.08
CA VAL A 504 2.05 7.97 -31.31
C VAL A 504 2.26 8.95 -30.14
N PRO A 505 2.52 10.24 -30.42
CA PRO A 505 2.63 11.25 -29.36
C PRO A 505 1.29 11.43 -28.65
N LYS A 506 1.32 11.54 -27.32
CA LYS A 506 0.14 11.66 -26.45
C LYS A 506 -0.95 10.65 -26.80
N ASN A 507 -0.59 9.37 -26.94
CA ASN A 507 -1.52 8.33 -27.36
C ASN A 507 -2.58 8.03 -26.28
N VAL A 508 -3.61 8.88 -26.20
CA VAL A 508 -4.73 8.76 -25.25
C VAL A 508 -5.61 7.55 -25.50
N GLU A 509 -5.51 6.93 -26.68
CA GLU A 509 -6.18 5.66 -27.00
C GLU A 509 -5.82 4.56 -26.00
N VAL A 510 -4.58 4.56 -25.48
CA VAL A 510 -4.15 3.66 -24.41
C VAL A 510 -5.04 3.79 -23.17
N LEU A 511 -5.37 5.03 -22.78
CA LEU A 511 -6.22 5.29 -21.62
C LEU A 511 -7.66 4.85 -21.86
N HIS A 512 -8.21 5.17 -23.04
CA HIS A 512 -9.57 4.81 -23.41
C HIS A 512 -9.77 3.29 -23.50
N LEU A 513 -8.80 2.56 -24.07
CA LEU A 513 -8.88 1.11 -24.19
C LEU A 513 -8.65 0.41 -22.84
N ALA A 514 -7.72 0.89 -22.01
CA ALA A 514 -7.53 0.38 -20.66
C ALA A 514 -8.78 0.60 -19.78
N ALA A 515 -9.44 1.75 -19.94
CA ALA A 515 -10.71 2.06 -19.30
C ALA A 515 -11.80 1.05 -19.68
N LEU A 516 -12.01 0.88 -20.99
CA LEU A 516 -13.03 -0.02 -21.52
C LEU A 516 -12.75 -1.48 -21.11
N ALA A 517 -11.50 -1.94 -21.22
CA ALA A 517 -11.11 -3.28 -20.78
C ALA A 517 -11.43 -3.49 -19.30
N THR A 518 -11.11 -2.52 -18.45
CA THR A 518 -11.39 -2.58 -17.01
C THR A 518 -12.88 -2.69 -16.74
N ARG A 519 -13.70 -1.91 -17.44
CA ARG A 519 -15.16 -1.91 -17.25
C ARG A 519 -15.81 -3.20 -17.71
N LEU A 520 -15.38 -3.75 -18.86
CA LEU A 520 -15.82 -5.06 -19.36
C LEU A 520 -15.44 -6.22 -18.41
N MET A 521 -14.43 -6.04 -17.58
CA MET A 521 -14.03 -6.99 -16.52
C MET A 521 -14.58 -6.63 -15.13
N ASN A 522 -15.58 -5.74 -15.08
CA ASN A 522 -16.21 -5.26 -13.84
C ASN A 522 -15.20 -4.74 -12.80
N GLY A 523 -14.12 -4.10 -13.26
CA GLY A 523 -13.08 -3.51 -12.44
C GLY A 523 -13.40 -2.08 -12.00
N ILE A 524 -12.54 -1.56 -11.12
CA ILE A 524 -12.65 -0.23 -10.50
C ILE A 524 -11.70 0.73 -11.23
N ARG A 525 -12.19 1.95 -11.51
CA ARG A 525 -11.41 2.97 -12.20
C ARG A 525 -11.10 4.16 -11.31
N PHE A 526 -9.86 4.61 -11.40
CA PHE A 526 -9.36 5.80 -10.72
C PHE A 526 -8.70 6.71 -11.74
N THR A 527 -9.03 8.01 -11.75
CA THR A 527 -8.47 8.96 -12.72
C THR A 527 -7.82 10.12 -12.00
N SER A 528 -6.54 10.38 -12.30
CA SER A 528 -5.74 11.35 -11.57
C SER A 528 -4.86 12.20 -12.48
N CYS A 529 -4.65 13.44 -12.05
CA CYS A 529 -3.65 14.35 -12.59
C CYS A 529 -3.10 15.18 -11.41
N LYS A 530 -2.09 16.04 -11.65
CA LYS A 530 -1.44 16.83 -10.59
C LYS A 530 -2.38 17.49 -9.57
N SER A 531 -3.50 18.08 -10.02
CA SER A 531 -4.43 18.82 -9.17
C SER A 531 -5.84 18.23 -9.12
N ALA A 532 -6.05 17.08 -9.76
CA ALA A 532 -7.33 16.37 -9.85
C ALA A 532 -8.56 17.21 -10.29
N LYS A 533 -8.36 18.40 -10.89
CA LYS A 533 -9.44 19.33 -11.27
C LYS A 533 -9.65 19.40 -12.80
N ASP A 534 -8.67 19.92 -13.55
CA ASP A 534 -8.86 20.31 -14.95
C ASP A 534 -8.75 19.11 -15.89
N ARG A 535 -7.54 18.55 -16.06
CA ARG A 535 -7.29 17.37 -16.91
C ARG A 535 -8.12 16.16 -16.48
N THR A 536 -8.21 15.93 -15.17
CA THR A 536 -9.08 14.88 -14.59
C THR A 536 -10.55 15.13 -14.94
N GLY A 537 -11.03 16.38 -14.89
CA GLY A 537 -12.39 16.72 -15.31
C GLY A 537 -12.63 16.42 -16.78
N MET A 538 -11.64 16.71 -17.64
CA MET A 538 -11.74 16.41 -19.08
C MET A 538 -11.84 14.89 -19.31
N SER A 539 -10.99 14.09 -18.67
CA SER A 539 -11.01 12.64 -18.83
C SER A 539 -12.29 11.99 -18.26
N VAL A 540 -12.68 12.36 -17.03
CA VAL A 540 -13.87 11.79 -16.37
C VAL A 540 -15.13 12.09 -17.17
N THR A 541 -15.30 13.33 -17.67
CA THR A 541 -16.48 13.68 -18.48
C THR A 541 -16.49 12.96 -19.82
N LEU A 542 -15.32 12.73 -20.42
CA LEU A 542 -15.21 11.97 -21.67
C LEU A 542 -15.62 10.51 -21.47
N GLU A 543 -15.12 9.88 -20.40
CA GLU A 543 -15.53 8.53 -20.02
C GLU A 543 -17.03 8.44 -19.73
N GLN A 544 -17.58 9.37 -18.95
CA GLN A 544 -19.02 9.41 -18.68
C GLN A 544 -19.84 9.49 -19.97
N CYS A 545 -19.42 10.31 -20.93
CA CYS A 545 -20.05 10.41 -22.25
C CYS A 545 -19.95 9.09 -23.03
N SER A 546 -18.78 8.44 -22.99
CA SER A 546 -18.59 7.13 -23.63
C SER A 546 -19.53 6.09 -23.04
N ILE A 547 -19.73 6.07 -21.71
CA ILE A 547 -20.66 5.17 -21.03
C ILE A 547 -22.10 5.47 -21.44
N LEU A 548 -22.50 6.74 -21.51
CA LEU A 548 -23.83 7.12 -22.00
C LEU A 548 -24.07 6.64 -23.42
N ALA A 549 -23.07 6.71 -24.30
CA ALA A 549 -23.17 6.24 -25.67
C ALA A 549 -23.24 4.70 -25.78
N SER A 550 -22.44 3.98 -24.99
CA SER A 550 -22.36 2.52 -25.08
C SER A 550 -23.46 1.78 -24.31
N GLU A 551 -23.84 2.26 -23.12
CA GLU A 551 -24.75 1.56 -22.20
C GLU A 551 -26.14 2.18 -22.16
N TYR A 552 -26.27 3.47 -22.44
CA TYR A 552 -27.55 4.22 -22.36
C TYR A 552 -28.01 4.74 -23.73
N HIS A 553 -27.38 4.26 -24.81
CA HIS A 553 -27.76 4.54 -26.20
C HIS A 553 -27.81 6.02 -26.60
N LEU A 554 -27.05 6.90 -25.92
CA LEU A 554 -26.88 8.29 -26.36
C LEU A 554 -26.48 8.31 -27.84
N ALA A 555 -27.15 9.13 -28.64
CA ALA A 555 -26.90 9.21 -30.07
C ALA A 555 -25.51 9.81 -30.33
N GLU A 556 -24.79 9.28 -31.32
CA GLU A 556 -23.40 9.68 -31.61
C GLU A 556 -23.28 11.18 -31.92
N HIS A 557 -24.23 11.73 -32.68
CA HIS A 557 -24.27 13.16 -32.99
C HIS A 557 -24.57 14.05 -31.77
N GLU A 558 -25.11 13.50 -30.68
CA GLU A 558 -25.35 14.23 -29.43
C GLU A 558 -24.18 14.12 -28.44
N MET A 559 -23.21 13.24 -28.68
CA MET A 559 -22.11 12.99 -27.75
C MET A 559 -21.31 14.27 -27.43
N GLN A 560 -20.97 15.07 -28.44
CA GLN A 560 -20.25 16.32 -28.24
C GLN A 560 -21.06 17.34 -27.44
N LYS A 561 -22.39 17.39 -27.67
CA LYS A 561 -23.29 18.27 -26.93
C LYS A 561 -23.35 17.87 -25.46
N ALA A 562 -23.54 16.58 -25.18
CA ALA A 562 -23.54 16.06 -23.81
C ALA A 562 -22.20 16.32 -23.09
N LEU A 563 -21.08 16.12 -23.78
CA LEU A 563 -19.75 16.37 -23.24
C LEU A 563 -19.55 17.85 -22.88
N ASN A 564 -19.99 18.75 -23.77
CA ASN A 564 -19.92 20.19 -23.54
C ASN A 564 -20.80 20.62 -22.35
N ILE A 565 -22.00 20.05 -22.21
CA ILE A 565 -22.88 20.29 -21.05
C ILE A 565 -22.21 19.82 -19.76
N MET A 566 -21.67 18.61 -19.70
CA MET A 566 -20.98 18.11 -18.50
C MET A 566 -19.76 18.95 -18.11
N ARG A 567 -19.05 19.52 -19.10
CA ARG A 567 -17.88 20.38 -18.86
C ARG A 567 -18.24 21.84 -18.56
N SER A 568 -19.43 22.32 -18.88
CA SER A 568 -19.87 23.69 -18.61
C SER A 568 -20.75 23.77 -17.37
N GLU A 569 -21.80 22.94 -17.37
CA GLU A 569 -22.88 22.71 -16.41
C GLU A 569 -22.55 21.77 -15.23
N GLY A 570 -21.70 20.76 -15.48
CA GLY A 570 -21.67 19.55 -14.67
C GLY A 570 -20.86 19.59 -13.37
N CYS A 571 -20.96 18.52 -12.57
CA CYS A 571 -20.39 18.43 -11.22
C CYS A 571 -18.87 18.66 -11.16
N ARG A 572 -18.13 18.40 -12.24
CA ARG A 572 -16.68 18.64 -12.30
C ARG A 572 -16.31 20.13 -12.18
N ARG A 573 -17.28 21.04 -12.34
CA ARG A 573 -17.15 22.47 -12.08
C ARG A 573 -17.08 22.80 -10.59
N GLU A 574 -17.76 22.01 -9.76
CA GLU A 574 -17.64 22.13 -8.30
C GLU A 574 -16.22 21.87 -7.82
N ASN A 575 -15.48 20.97 -8.48
CA ASN A 575 -14.06 20.77 -8.18
C ASN A 575 -13.24 22.03 -8.47
N THR A 576 -13.56 22.80 -9.52
CA THR A 576 -12.87 24.08 -9.77
C THR A 576 -13.23 25.12 -8.71
N LEU A 577 -14.51 25.23 -8.36
CA LEU A 577 -14.98 26.14 -7.31
C LEU A 577 -14.33 25.83 -5.95
N LYS A 578 -14.36 24.58 -5.51
CA LYS A 578 -13.81 24.18 -4.21
C LYS A 578 -12.29 24.35 -4.13
N ASN A 579 -11.56 24.18 -5.24
CA ASN A 579 -10.10 24.26 -5.25
C ASN A 579 -9.53 25.66 -5.48
N ILE A 580 -10.21 26.51 -6.27
CA ILE A 580 -9.68 27.83 -6.66
C ILE A 580 -10.70 28.97 -6.52
N GLY A 581 -11.83 28.73 -5.87
CA GLY A 581 -12.88 29.73 -5.63
C GLY A 581 -13.70 30.11 -6.86
N VAL A 582 -13.42 29.52 -8.03
CA VAL A 582 -14.09 29.91 -9.29
C VAL A 582 -14.47 28.68 -10.10
N ARG A 583 -15.70 28.71 -10.65
CA ARG A 583 -16.16 27.79 -11.68
C ARG A 583 -15.49 28.15 -13.00
N LYS A 584 -14.18 27.94 -13.15
CA LYS A 584 -13.43 28.07 -14.42
C LYS A 584 -12.29 27.07 -14.42
N TYR A 585 -12.06 26.39 -15.54
CA TYR A 585 -10.86 25.57 -15.71
C TYR A 585 -9.64 26.46 -15.85
N ALA A 586 -8.55 26.08 -15.19
CA ALA A 586 -7.32 26.86 -15.14
C ALA A 586 -6.42 26.61 -16.36
N PHE A 587 -7.00 26.69 -17.57
CA PHE A 587 -6.27 26.62 -18.83
C PHE A 587 -6.25 27.99 -19.51
N THR A 588 -5.10 28.36 -20.07
CA THR A 588 -5.00 29.44 -21.07
C THR A 588 -5.41 28.92 -22.46
N LYS A 589 -5.73 29.82 -23.39
CA LYS A 589 -6.05 29.45 -24.79
C LYS A 589 -4.95 28.61 -25.44
N LYS A 590 -3.67 28.96 -25.19
CA LYS A 590 -2.51 28.19 -25.69
C LYS A 590 -2.45 26.79 -25.09
N GLN A 591 -2.74 26.64 -23.80
CA GLN A 591 -2.79 25.33 -23.15
C GLN A 591 -3.92 24.47 -23.68
N VAL A 592 -5.11 25.03 -23.94
CA VAL A 592 -6.21 24.29 -24.57
C VAL A 592 -5.82 23.77 -25.96
N ALA A 593 -5.12 24.58 -26.76
CA ALA A 593 -4.64 24.14 -28.07
C ALA A 593 -3.66 22.95 -28.00
N SER A 594 -2.92 22.82 -26.90
CA SER A 594 -1.99 21.71 -26.67
C SER A 594 -2.66 20.38 -26.27
N LEU A 595 -3.92 20.43 -25.82
CA LEU A 595 -4.67 19.24 -25.44
C LEU A 595 -5.15 18.47 -26.69
N PRO A 596 -5.26 17.12 -26.61
CA PRO A 596 -6.01 16.34 -27.58
C PRO A 596 -7.44 16.87 -27.73
N GLU A 597 -8.02 16.74 -28.91
CA GLU A 597 -9.31 17.35 -29.27
C GLU A 597 -10.43 16.99 -28.29
N ASP A 598 -10.59 15.68 -28.01
CA ASP A 598 -11.60 15.17 -27.08
C ASP A 598 -11.42 15.67 -25.64
N TYR A 599 -10.24 16.18 -25.28
CA TYR A 599 -9.91 16.68 -23.94
C TYR A 599 -10.03 18.20 -23.84
N ARG A 600 -10.45 18.91 -24.90
CA ARG A 600 -10.59 20.37 -24.85
C ARG A 600 -11.87 20.79 -24.11
N PRO A 601 -11.79 21.73 -23.15
CA PRO A 601 -12.98 22.31 -22.55
C PRO A 601 -13.71 23.23 -23.55
N PRO A 602 -15.05 23.36 -23.47
CA PRO A 602 -15.80 24.26 -24.34
C PRO A 602 -15.43 25.73 -24.09
N PRO A 603 -15.50 26.61 -25.11
CA PRO A 603 -15.26 28.04 -24.95
C PRO A 603 -16.09 28.67 -23.81
N GLY A 604 -15.54 29.67 -23.13
CA GLY A 604 -16.18 30.34 -22.00
C GLY A 604 -16.04 29.63 -20.65
N THR A 605 -15.60 28.37 -20.64
CA THR A 605 -15.45 27.60 -19.38
C THR A 605 -14.05 27.61 -18.78
N TYR A 606 -13.06 28.20 -19.45
CA TYR A 606 -11.65 28.25 -19.07
C TYR A 606 -11.08 29.68 -19.15
N GLY A 607 -10.01 29.94 -18.40
CA GLY A 607 -9.33 31.24 -18.33
C GLY A 607 -9.15 31.75 -16.89
N SER A 608 -8.37 32.82 -16.71
CA SER A 608 -8.15 33.42 -15.40
C SER A 608 -9.39 34.20 -14.92
N SER A 609 -9.62 34.18 -13.61
CA SER A 609 -10.72 34.87 -12.91
C SER A 609 -10.57 36.40 -12.86
N HIS A 610 -9.47 36.96 -13.37
CA HIS A 610 -9.25 38.40 -13.47
C HIS A 610 -9.59 38.88 -14.89
N THR A 611 -10.87 39.13 -15.11
CA THR A 611 -11.39 40.05 -16.13
C THR A 611 -12.66 40.65 -15.58
#